data_AF-A0A8S3ARM8-F1
#
_entry.id   AF-A0A8S3ARM8-F1
#
_cell.length_a   1.000
_cell.length_b   1.000
_cell.length_c   1.000
_cell.angle_alpha   90.00
_cell.angle_beta   90.00
_cell.angle_gamma   90.00
#
_symmetry.space_group_name_H-M   'P 1'
#
loop_
_entity.id
_entity.type
_entity.pdbx_description
1 polymer ?
#
loop_
_entity_poly.entity_id
_entity_poly.type
_entity_poly.pdbx_seq_one_letter_code
_entity_poly.pdbx_strand_id
1 'polypeptide(L)' 'MLNPDGVIVGNYRCSLSGRDLNRNYKTILKDAYPSIWHTREMIK' A
#
# COMPACT_ATOMS: atom_id res chain seq x y z
N MET A 1 -5.86 -4.24 -7.59
CA MET A 1 -5.92 -2.85 -7.10
C MET A 1 -5.15 -2.76 -5.78
N LEU A 2 -4.05 -2.01 -5.69
CA LEU A 2 -3.15 -1.98 -4.52
C LEU A 2 -3.46 -0.86 -3.50
N ASN A 3 -4.09 0.23 -3.96
CA ASN A 3 -4.40 1.43 -3.17
C ASN A 3 -5.90 1.78 -3.27
N PRO A 4 -6.83 0.90 -2.83
CA PRO A 4 -8.27 1.18 -2.93
C PRO A 4 -8.68 2.38 -2.07
N ASP A 5 -8.05 2.54 -0.92
CA ASP A 5 -8.26 3.63 0.03
C ASP A 5 -7.85 5.00 -0.54
N GLY A 6 -6.70 5.08 -1.22
CA GLY A 6 -6.31 6.28 -1.93
C GLY A 6 -7.30 6.64 -3.04
N VAL A 7 -7.78 5.66 -3.80
CA VAL A 7 -8.73 5.92 -4.90
C VAL A 7 -10.09 6.41 -4.40
N ILE A 8 -10.61 5.87 -3.29
CA ILE A 8 -11.88 6.31 -2.70
C ILE A 8 -11.82 7.80 -2.32
N VAL A 9 -10.68 8.25 -1.81
CA VAL A 9 -10.47 9.66 -1.40
C VAL A 9 -10.06 10.55 -2.58
N GLY A 10 -9.77 9.98 -3.75
CA GLY A 10 -9.26 10.72 -4.90
C GLY A 10 -7.76 11.05 -4.81
N ASN A 11 -7.00 10.33 -3.99
CA ASN A 11 -5.55 10.44 -3.95
C ASN A 11 -4.93 9.89 -5.25
N TYR A 12 -4.08 10.70 -5.87
CA TYR A 12 -3.37 10.32 -7.09
C TYR A 12 -2.27 9.28 -6.86
N ARG A 13 -1.54 9.35 -5.74
CA ARG A 13 -0.30 8.58 -5.53
C ARG A 13 -0.16 7.92 -4.17
N CYS A 14 -0.68 8.56 -3.12
CA CYS A 14 -0.53 8.09 -1.75
C CYS A 14 -1.75 7.30 -1.27
N SER A 15 -1.54 6.43 -0.28
CA SER A 15 -2.62 5.81 0.49
C SER A 15 -3.26 6.82 1.45
N LEU A 16 -4.30 6.39 2.17
CA LEU A 16 -4.99 7.20 3.18
C LEU A 16 -4.06 7.67 4.30
N SER A 17 -3.02 6.88 4.58
CA SER A 17 -1.93 7.24 5.52
C SER A 17 -0.93 8.27 4.98
N GLY A 18 -1.15 8.79 3.76
CA GLY A 18 -0.29 9.79 3.12
C GLY A 18 1.05 9.25 2.62
N ARG A 19 1.20 7.93 2.52
CA ARG A 19 2.46 7.27 2.14
C ARG A 19 2.38 6.69 0.73
N ASP A 20 3.48 6.81 -0.02
CA ASP A 20 3.64 6.17 -1.32
C ASP A 20 3.90 4.66 -1.12
N LEU A 21 2.98 3.83 -1.58
CA LEU A 21 3.08 2.38 -1.44
C LEU A 21 4.26 1.80 -2.23
N ASN A 22 4.59 2.39 -3.39
CA ASN A 22 5.66 1.88 -4.26
C ASN A 22 7.05 2.13 -3.66
N ARG A 23 7.20 3.16 -2.83
CA ARG A 23 8.46 3.44 -2.10
C ARG A 23 8.62 2.62 -0.83
N ASN A 24 7.54 2.04 -0.32
CA ASN A 24 7.53 1.25 0.90
C ASN A 24 7.43 -0.26 0.66
N TYR A 25 7.72 -0.74 -0.56
CA TYR A 25 7.58 -2.16 -0.90
C TYR A 25 8.41 -3.09 0.00
N LYS A 26 9.59 -2.63 0.44
CA LYS A 26 10.50 -3.39 1.33
C LYS A 26 10.18 -3.25 2.81
N THR A 27 9.11 -2.53 3.18
CA THR A 27 8.73 -2.36 4.59
C THR A 27 8.38 -3.71 5.23
N ILE A 28 8.67 -3.80 6.53
CA ILE A 28 8.28 -4.92 7.42
C ILE A 28 7.01 -4.59 8.21
N LEU A 29 6.51 -3.36 8.12
CA LEU A 29 5.34 -2.89 8.84
C LEU A 29 4.06 -3.43 8.19
N LYS A 30 3.58 -4.58 8.68
CA LYS A 30 2.36 -5.23 8.19
C LYS A 30 1.11 -4.38 8.44
N ASP A 31 0.99 -3.78 9.62
CA ASP A 31 -0.21 -3.03 10.01
C ASP A 31 -0.35 -1.70 9.27
N ALA A 32 0.78 -1.07 8.92
CA ALA A 32 0.78 0.18 8.18
C ALA A 32 0.59 -0.01 6.67
N TYR A 33 1.02 -1.16 6.12
CA TYR A 33 0.99 -1.44 4.68
C TYR A 33 0.48 -2.86 4.37
N PRO A 34 -0.77 -3.19 4.75
CA PRO A 34 -1.30 -4.54 4.59
C PRO A 34 -1.38 -4.97 3.12
N SER A 35 -1.75 -4.07 2.22
CA SER A 35 -1.86 -4.34 0.78
C SER A 35 -0.52 -4.72 0.13
N ILE A 36 0.58 -4.06 0.53
CA ILE A 36 1.93 -4.41 0.08
C ILE A 36 2.33 -5.79 0.60
N TRP A 37 2.10 -6.04 1.90
CA TRP A 37 2.47 -7.30 2.53
C TRP A 37 1.80 -8.47 1.82
N HIS A 38 0.47 -8.44 1.71
CA HIS A 38 -0.29 -9.52 1.06
C HIS A 38 0.10 -9.70 -0.41
N THR A 39 0.39 -8.62 -1.13
CA THR A 39 0.88 -8.73 -2.51
C THR A 39 2.23 -9.43 -2.59
N ARG A 40 3.14 -9.16 -1.64
CA ARG A 40 4.42 -9.86 -1.56
C ARG A 40 4.29 -11.32 -1.18
N GLU A 41 3.31 -11.66 -0.34
CA GLU A 41 2.98 -13.06 -0.02
C GLU A 41 2.55 -13.83 -1.27
N MET A 42 1.67 -13.23 -2.07
CA MET A 42 1.11 -13.88 -3.26
C MET A 42 2.14 -14.13 -4.37
N ILE A 43 3.24 -13.38 -4.38
CA ILE A 43 4.33 -13.51 -5.38
C ILE A 43 5.39 -14.53 -4.91
N LYS A 44 5.38 -14.90 -3.63
CA LYS A 44 6.38 -15.78 -3.02
C LYS A 44 6.09 -17.24 -3.33
#